data_AF-A0A3D0VV85-F1
#
_entry.id   AF-A0A3D0VV85-F1
#
_cell.length_a   1.000
_cell.length_b   1.000
_cell.length_c   1.000
_cell.angle_alpha   90.00
_cell.angle_beta   90.00
_cell.angle_gamma   90.00
#
_symmetry.space_group_name_H-M   'P 1'
#
loop_
_entity.id
_entity.type
_entity.pdbx_description
1 polymer ?
#
loop_
_entity_poly.entity_id
_entity_poly.type
_entity_poly.pdbx_seq_one_letter_code
_entity_poly.pdbx_strand_id
1 'polypeptide(L)'
;MPNMDPKKNPMPVQDPYARICNFDEVALGYTYETAVNEAKRCLNCKHKPCVSGCPVEIDIPAFIAKVAAEDMEGAYEVLSRSTSLPAVCGRVCPQESQCEGKCVRGIKGEPVGIGRLERFVADWHREHGEENVERPQPNGHKVAVVGAGPSGLTAAGDLAKLGYEVTVYEALHLAGGVLVYGIPEFRLPKAIVQHEIESLKKLGVDIQTDMVIGKVLTIDELFEMGYEAVFVGSGAGLPRFMNIPGESLNGVYSANEFLTRINLMKAFRPNSSTPVQHAKAVAVVGGGNVAMDAARCAKRMGAEKVYIVYRRGMEELPARKEEVEHAEEEQIIFRTLCNPVEILDDGTG
;
A
#
# COMPACT_ATOMS: atom_id res chain seq x y z
N MET A 1 -25.70 -5.32 21.34
CA MET A 1 -26.79 -4.76 20.50
C MET A 1 -26.19 -4.25 19.21
N PRO A 2 -26.87 -4.40 18.06
CA PRO A 2 -26.37 -3.90 16.78
C PRO A 2 -26.27 -2.38 16.80
N ASN A 3 -25.19 -1.84 16.26
CA ASN A 3 -25.01 -0.41 16.08
C ASN A 3 -25.73 0.02 14.79
N MET A 4 -26.79 0.82 14.92
CA MET A 4 -27.61 1.25 13.79
C MET A 4 -27.20 2.61 13.21
N ASP A 5 -26.12 3.23 13.69
CA ASP A 5 -25.66 4.55 13.22
C ASP A 5 -25.42 4.54 11.69
N PRO A 6 -26.08 5.44 10.93
CA PRO A 6 -25.93 5.50 9.48
C PRO A 6 -24.50 5.87 9.06
N LYS A 7 -23.69 6.46 9.92
CA LYS A 7 -22.30 6.84 9.63
C LYS A 7 -21.31 5.83 10.19
N LYS A 8 -20.19 5.64 9.48
CA LYS A 8 -19.06 4.87 10.00
C LYS A 8 -18.37 5.68 11.08
N ASN A 9 -17.79 4.99 12.06
CA ASN A 9 -16.96 5.66 13.05
C ASN A 9 -15.85 6.43 12.33
N PRO A 10 -15.60 7.70 12.71
CA PRO A 10 -14.56 8.49 12.09
C PRO A 10 -13.19 7.85 12.36
N MET A 11 -12.32 7.86 11.36
CA MET A 11 -10.93 7.47 11.55
C MET A 11 -10.22 8.62 12.27
N PRO A 12 -9.56 8.38 13.41
CA PRO A 12 -8.66 9.36 13.98
C PRO A 12 -7.54 9.68 12.98
N VAL A 13 -7.34 10.96 12.70
CA VAL A 13 -6.31 11.44 11.77
C VAL A 13 -5.45 12.51 12.43
N GLN A 14 -4.21 12.65 11.98
CA GLN A 14 -3.38 13.79 12.36
C GLN A 14 -3.99 15.12 11.88
N ASP A 15 -3.75 16.19 12.66
CA ASP A 15 -4.09 17.55 12.27
C ASP A 15 -3.44 17.92 10.91
N PRO A 16 -4.19 18.51 9.95
CA PRO A 16 -3.66 18.84 8.63
C PRO A 16 -2.42 19.75 8.64
N TYR A 17 -2.32 20.71 9.56
CA TYR A 17 -1.16 21.62 9.63
C TYR A 17 0.06 20.95 10.27
N ALA A 18 -0.17 20.02 11.21
CA ALA A 18 0.91 19.21 11.78
C ALA A 18 1.44 18.17 10.78
N ARG A 19 0.54 17.46 10.07
CA ARG A 19 0.89 16.30 9.23
C ARG A 19 1.60 16.64 7.93
N ILE A 20 1.52 17.90 7.48
CA ILE A 20 2.34 18.39 6.35
C ILE A 20 3.81 18.63 6.74
N CYS A 21 4.15 18.59 8.02
CA CYS A 21 5.52 18.81 8.51
C CYS A 21 6.26 17.49 8.85
N ASN A 22 5.64 16.33 8.62
CA ASN A 22 6.21 15.03 8.91
C ASN A 22 5.78 13.98 7.86
N PHE A 23 6.38 12.79 7.93
CA PHE A 23 6.07 11.64 7.09
C PHE A 23 5.40 10.50 7.88
N ASP A 24 4.90 10.79 9.08
CA ASP A 24 4.24 9.82 9.94
C ASP A 24 2.83 9.50 9.41
N GLU A 25 2.28 8.36 9.82
CA GLU A 25 0.99 7.87 9.31
C GLU A 25 -0.16 8.86 9.58
N VAL A 26 -0.88 9.28 8.55
CA VAL A 26 -1.98 10.25 8.70
C VAL A 26 -3.18 9.63 9.40
N ALA A 27 -3.64 8.46 8.94
CA ALA A 27 -4.72 7.72 9.57
C ALA A 27 -4.13 6.90 10.73
N LEU A 28 -4.58 7.18 11.96
CA LEU A 28 -3.98 6.64 13.18
C LEU A 28 -4.55 5.27 13.58
N GLY A 29 -5.61 4.80 12.92
CA GLY A 29 -6.26 3.54 13.23
C GLY A 29 -7.35 3.71 14.30
N TYR A 30 -8.17 2.66 14.45
CA TYR A 30 -9.19 2.64 15.51
C TYR A 30 -8.58 2.25 16.84
N THR A 31 -9.14 2.81 17.91
CA THR A 31 -8.99 2.21 19.24
C THR A 31 -9.80 0.92 19.32
N TYR A 32 -9.50 0.10 20.32
CA TYR A 32 -10.24 -1.13 20.59
C TYR A 32 -11.76 -0.90 20.69
N GLU A 33 -12.18 0.08 21.49
CA GLU A 33 -13.59 0.41 21.68
C GLU A 33 -14.28 0.85 20.38
N THR A 34 -13.60 1.69 19.57
CA THR A 34 -14.12 2.15 18.29
C THR A 34 -14.23 1.01 17.29
N ALA A 35 -13.24 0.10 17.23
CA ALA A 35 -13.28 -1.06 16.35
C ALA A 35 -14.44 -2.01 16.70
N VAL A 36 -14.62 -2.33 17.99
CA VAL A 36 -15.74 -3.15 18.46
C VAL A 36 -17.10 -2.48 18.17
N ASN A 37 -17.19 -1.15 18.35
CA ASN A 37 -18.40 -0.39 18.04
C ASN A 37 -18.72 -0.38 16.53
N GLU A 38 -17.70 -0.21 15.68
CA GLU A 38 -17.84 -0.24 14.22
C GLU A 38 -18.21 -1.64 13.72
N ALA A 39 -17.61 -2.69 14.29
CA ALA A 39 -17.91 -4.08 13.96
C ALA A 39 -19.40 -4.41 14.21
N LYS A 40 -19.98 -3.85 15.27
CA LYS A 40 -21.41 -3.98 15.60
C LYS A 40 -22.36 -3.33 14.58
N ARG A 41 -21.87 -2.54 13.60
CA ARG A 41 -22.67 -2.02 12.47
C ARG A 41 -22.91 -3.05 11.37
N CYS A 42 -22.13 -4.13 11.33
CA CYS A 42 -22.31 -5.19 10.35
C CYS A 42 -23.64 -5.91 10.57
N LEU A 43 -24.43 -6.04 9.51
CA LEU A 43 -25.74 -6.70 9.54
C LEU A 43 -25.65 -8.23 9.43
N ASN A 44 -24.44 -8.78 9.31
CA ASN A 44 -24.19 -10.19 9.01
C ASN A 44 -25.08 -10.71 7.85
N CYS A 45 -25.01 -10.01 6.72
CA CYS A 45 -25.91 -10.21 5.58
C CYS A 45 -25.83 -11.67 5.07
N LYS A 46 -26.97 -12.35 4.91
CA LYS A 46 -27.05 -13.73 4.41
C LYS A 46 -26.32 -13.93 3.08
N HIS A 47 -26.45 -12.99 2.14
CA HIS A 47 -25.84 -13.05 0.80
C HIS A 47 -24.43 -12.47 0.72
N LYS A 48 -23.90 -11.95 1.84
CA LYS A 48 -22.51 -11.44 1.98
C LYS A 48 -21.95 -10.65 0.77
N PRO A 49 -22.64 -9.61 0.24
CA PRO A 49 -22.20 -8.93 -0.98
C PRO A 49 -20.83 -8.22 -0.84
N CYS A 50 -20.41 -7.92 0.38
CA CYS A 50 -19.06 -7.40 0.63
C CYS A 50 -17.95 -8.40 0.24
N VAL A 51 -18.20 -9.71 0.36
CA VAL A 51 -17.24 -10.78 0.03
C VAL A 51 -16.98 -10.80 -1.48
N SER A 52 -18.02 -10.71 -2.31
CA SER A 52 -17.85 -10.64 -3.76
C SER A 52 -17.26 -9.32 -4.25
N GLY A 53 -17.23 -8.28 -3.40
CA GLY A 53 -16.49 -7.05 -3.65
C GLY A 53 -15.00 -7.14 -3.30
N CYS A 54 -14.58 -8.16 -2.54
CA CYS A 54 -13.18 -8.40 -2.19
C CYS A 54 -12.52 -9.29 -3.25
N PRO A 55 -11.42 -8.86 -3.89
CA PRO A 55 -10.76 -9.67 -4.92
C PRO A 55 -10.26 -11.04 -4.47
N VAL A 56 -9.99 -11.21 -3.17
CA VAL A 56 -9.53 -12.46 -2.56
C VAL A 56 -10.60 -13.11 -1.67
N GLU A 57 -11.85 -12.64 -1.79
CA GLU A 57 -13.04 -13.22 -1.15
C GLU A 57 -12.90 -13.47 0.37
N ILE A 58 -12.28 -12.54 1.11
CA ILE A 58 -12.20 -12.59 2.59
C ILE A 58 -13.61 -12.84 3.15
N ASP A 59 -13.76 -13.74 4.12
CA ASP A 59 -15.02 -13.92 4.86
C ASP A 59 -15.28 -12.74 5.81
N ILE A 60 -15.63 -11.61 5.22
CA ILE A 60 -15.78 -10.32 5.88
C ILE A 60 -16.76 -10.39 7.07
N PRO A 61 -17.98 -10.96 6.93
CA PRO A 61 -18.88 -11.06 8.06
C PRO A 61 -18.33 -11.94 9.19
N ALA A 62 -17.53 -12.97 8.89
CA ALA A 62 -16.97 -13.84 9.91
C ALA A 62 -15.91 -13.14 10.76
N PHE A 63 -14.92 -12.47 10.16
CA PHE A 63 -13.91 -11.76 10.96
C PHE A 63 -14.53 -10.57 11.71
N ILE A 64 -15.49 -9.85 11.11
CA ILE A 64 -16.18 -8.76 11.80
C ILE A 64 -17.02 -9.27 12.98
N ALA A 65 -17.65 -10.44 12.85
CA ALA A 65 -18.38 -11.05 13.96
C ALA A 65 -17.43 -11.39 15.13
N LYS A 66 -16.21 -11.83 14.83
CA LYS A 66 -15.15 -12.06 15.82
C LYS A 66 -14.73 -10.76 16.52
N VAL A 67 -14.49 -9.68 15.78
CA VAL A 67 -14.22 -8.35 16.36
C VAL A 67 -15.37 -7.86 17.24
N ALA A 68 -16.63 -8.02 16.79
CA ALA A 68 -17.80 -7.62 17.56
C ALA A 68 -17.99 -8.44 18.85
N ALA A 69 -17.46 -9.67 18.87
CA ALA A 69 -17.39 -10.57 20.01
C ALA A 69 -16.09 -10.45 20.82
N GLU A 70 -15.24 -9.45 20.50
CA GLU A 70 -14.00 -9.16 21.22
C GLU A 70 -12.93 -10.26 21.12
N ASP A 71 -13.01 -11.09 20.07
CA ASP A 71 -12.06 -12.16 19.75
C ASP A 71 -11.16 -11.72 18.59
N MET A 72 -10.10 -10.96 18.91
CA MET A 72 -9.21 -10.36 17.89
C MET A 72 -8.30 -11.38 17.22
N GLU A 73 -7.81 -12.36 17.98
CA GLU A 73 -6.98 -13.43 17.42
C GLU A 73 -7.81 -14.32 16.49
N GLY A 74 -9.03 -14.71 16.90
CA GLY A 74 -9.95 -15.42 16.04
C GLY A 74 -10.37 -14.61 14.81
N ALA A 75 -10.39 -13.27 14.88
CA ALA A 75 -10.59 -12.43 13.70
C ALA A 75 -9.37 -12.47 12.75
N TYR A 76 -8.16 -12.41 13.30
CA TYR A 76 -6.92 -12.50 12.54
C TYR A 76 -6.75 -13.87 11.85
N GLU A 77 -7.10 -14.96 12.54
CA GLU A 77 -7.14 -16.31 11.95
C GLU A 77 -8.08 -16.40 10.74
N VAL A 78 -9.22 -15.70 10.78
CA VAL A 78 -10.16 -15.67 9.65
C VAL A 78 -9.55 -14.90 8.47
N LEU A 79 -8.92 -13.75 8.72
CA LEU A 79 -8.24 -12.96 7.68
C LEU A 79 -7.10 -13.77 7.03
N SER A 80 -6.28 -14.43 7.85
CA SER A 80 -5.08 -15.16 7.42
C SER A 80 -5.34 -16.37 6.52
N ARG A 81 -6.60 -16.79 6.39
CA ARG A 81 -7.02 -17.85 5.44
C ARG A 81 -7.05 -17.37 3.99
N SER A 82 -7.20 -16.06 3.77
CA SER A 82 -7.45 -15.48 2.45
C SER A 82 -6.42 -14.41 2.06
N THR A 83 -5.78 -13.76 3.03
CA THR A 83 -4.79 -12.70 2.76
C THR A 83 -3.52 -12.91 3.56
N SER A 84 -2.38 -12.70 2.90
CA SER A 84 -1.05 -12.75 3.51
C SER A 84 -0.54 -11.36 3.94
N LEU A 85 -1.30 -10.29 3.68
CA LEU A 85 -0.89 -8.91 3.95
C LEU A 85 -2.04 -8.04 4.52
N PRO A 86 -2.80 -8.49 5.54
CA PRO A 86 -3.97 -7.77 6.03
C PRO A 86 -3.66 -6.35 6.54
N ALA A 87 -2.50 -6.16 7.18
CA ALA A 87 -2.05 -4.84 7.65
C ALA A 87 -1.79 -3.85 6.51
N VAL A 88 -1.46 -4.35 5.31
CA VAL A 88 -1.26 -3.53 4.11
C VAL A 88 -2.60 -3.29 3.41
N CYS A 89 -3.37 -4.35 3.14
CA CYS A 89 -4.64 -4.27 2.41
C CYS A 89 -5.66 -3.35 3.11
N GLY A 90 -5.77 -3.43 4.43
CA GLY A 90 -6.65 -2.56 5.22
C GLY A 90 -6.32 -1.06 5.08
N ARG A 91 -5.07 -0.71 4.74
CA ARG A 91 -4.60 0.67 4.54
C ARG A 91 -4.76 1.16 3.10
N VAL A 92 -4.44 0.31 2.12
CA VAL A 92 -4.20 0.78 0.74
C VAL A 92 -5.28 0.38 -0.26
N CYS A 93 -6.15 -0.58 0.07
CA CYS A 93 -7.22 -0.98 -0.83
C CYS A 93 -8.18 0.20 -1.10
N PRO A 94 -8.66 0.40 -2.34
CA PRO A 94 -9.72 1.35 -2.65
C PRO A 94 -11.08 0.76 -2.30
N GLN A 95 -11.37 0.64 -1.00
CA GLN A 95 -12.54 -0.10 -0.50
C GLN A 95 -13.88 0.41 -1.07
N GLU A 96 -13.97 1.70 -1.40
CA GLU A 96 -15.12 2.34 -2.03
C GLU A 96 -15.49 1.72 -3.39
N SER A 97 -14.53 1.11 -4.07
CA SER A 97 -14.71 0.40 -5.34
C SER A 97 -14.70 -1.13 -5.18
N GLN A 98 -14.52 -1.62 -3.96
CA GLN A 98 -14.37 -3.03 -3.61
C GLN A 98 -15.40 -3.45 -2.54
N CYS A 99 -14.94 -4.01 -1.43
CA CYS A 99 -15.77 -4.61 -0.38
C CYS A 99 -16.77 -3.62 0.24
N GLU A 100 -16.36 -2.38 0.51
CA GLU A 100 -17.23 -1.34 1.08
C GLU A 100 -18.21 -0.80 0.04
N GLY A 101 -17.82 -0.72 -1.23
CA GLY A 101 -18.70 -0.35 -2.35
C GLY A 101 -19.86 -1.32 -2.58
N LYS A 102 -19.77 -2.56 -2.05
CA LYS A 102 -20.85 -3.57 -2.10
C LYS A 102 -21.60 -3.73 -0.77
N CYS A 103 -21.21 -3.00 0.28
CA CYS A 103 -21.82 -3.16 1.60
C CYS A 103 -23.27 -2.64 1.61
N VAL A 104 -24.21 -3.45 2.11
CA VAL A 104 -25.64 -3.07 2.19
C VAL A 104 -25.88 -1.81 3.03
N ARG A 105 -25.06 -1.57 4.07
CA ARG A 105 -25.13 -0.34 4.89
C ARG A 105 -24.88 0.91 4.05
N GLY A 106 -24.07 0.81 2.99
CA GLY A 106 -23.73 1.90 2.08
C GLY A 106 -24.86 2.38 1.16
N ILE A 107 -26.00 1.67 1.10
CA ILE A 107 -27.11 2.05 0.20
C ILE A 107 -27.87 3.29 0.72
N LYS A 108 -28.04 3.41 2.04
CA LYS A 108 -28.79 4.49 2.70
C LYS A 108 -27.97 5.25 3.75
N GLY A 109 -26.66 5.05 3.75
CA GLY A 109 -25.72 5.61 4.71
C GLY A 109 -24.30 5.28 4.28
N GLU A 110 -23.38 5.22 5.24
CA GLU A 110 -22.00 4.83 4.99
C GLU A 110 -21.82 3.32 5.18
N PRO A 111 -20.97 2.67 4.37
CA PRO A 111 -20.67 1.25 4.53
C PRO A 111 -20.03 0.98 5.89
N VAL A 112 -20.00 -0.30 6.29
CA VAL A 112 -19.15 -0.73 7.42
C VAL A 112 -17.70 -0.42 7.06
N GLY A 113 -16.92 0.10 8.00
CA GLY A 113 -15.49 0.38 7.82
C GLY A 113 -14.65 -0.90 7.75
N ILE A 114 -14.86 -1.73 6.73
CA ILE A 114 -14.24 -3.05 6.56
C ILE A 114 -12.71 -2.93 6.52
N GLY A 115 -12.17 -2.01 5.71
CA GLY A 115 -10.72 -1.84 5.62
C GLY A 115 -10.10 -1.36 6.93
N ARG A 116 -10.82 -0.51 7.66
CA ARG A 116 -10.40 0.01 8.98
C ARG A 116 -10.39 -1.09 10.05
N LEU A 117 -11.36 -2.01 9.99
CA LEU A 117 -11.42 -3.18 10.87
C LEU A 117 -10.35 -4.21 10.52
N GLU A 118 -10.12 -4.49 9.23
CA GLU A 118 -9.04 -5.36 8.77
C GLU A 118 -7.67 -4.85 9.24
N ARG A 119 -7.42 -3.54 9.04
CA ARG A 119 -6.24 -2.85 9.58
C ARG A 119 -6.12 -3.03 11.09
N PHE A 120 -7.19 -2.74 11.83
CA PHE A 120 -7.19 -2.80 13.29
C PHE A 120 -6.83 -4.21 13.80
N VAL A 121 -7.44 -5.25 13.23
CA VAL A 121 -7.17 -6.65 13.61
C VAL A 121 -5.70 -7.00 13.34
N ALA A 122 -5.17 -6.64 12.18
CA ALA A 122 -3.78 -6.93 11.83
C ALA A 122 -2.77 -6.14 12.69
N ASP A 123 -3.06 -4.88 12.99
CA ASP A 123 -2.24 -4.06 13.89
C ASP A 123 -2.28 -4.62 15.33
N TRP A 124 -3.46 -5.01 15.82
CA TRP A 124 -3.62 -5.61 17.14
C TRP A 124 -2.84 -6.91 17.27
N HIS A 125 -2.95 -7.81 16.28
CA HIS A 125 -2.21 -9.08 16.27
C HIS A 125 -0.69 -8.85 16.26
N ARG A 126 -0.19 -7.91 15.45
CA ARG A 126 1.24 -7.57 15.46
C ARG A 126 1.74 -7.12 16.84
N GLU A 127 0.90 -6.42 17.61
CA GLU A 127 1.27 -5.83 18.90
C GLU A 127 1.07 -6.78 20.10
N HIS A 128 0.17 -7.76 19.99
CA HIS A 128 -0.26 -8.60 21.11
C HIS A 128 -0.17 -10.11 20.84
N GLY A 129 -0.09 -10.52 19.57
CA GLY A 129 -0.06 -11.91 19.14
C GLY A 129 1.26 -12.58 19.49
N GLU A 130 1.20 -13.90 19.67
CA GLU A 130 2.40 -14.72 19.82
C GLU A 130 2.98 -15.04 18.44
N GLU A 131 4.24 -14.68 18.19
CA GLU A 131 4.96 -15.04 16.96
C GLU A 131 5.44 -16.51 17.00
N ASN A 132 4.52 -17.47 17.09
CA ASN A 132 4.85 -18.89 16.98
C ASN A 132 4.85 -19.32 15.51
N VAL A 133 5.89 -18.96 14.77
CA VAL A 133 6.08 -19.44 13.39
C VAL A 133 6.76 -20.80 13.42
N GLU A 134 5.97 -21.87 13.40
CA GLU A 134 6.50 -23.21 13.16
C GLU A 134 6.96 -23.35 11.71
N ARG A 135 8.21 -23.74 11.52
CA ARG A 135 8.72 -24.02 10.17
C ARG A 135 8.06 -25.30 9.64
N PRO A 136 7.47 -25.25 8.44
CA PRO A 136 6.86 -26.41 7.82
C PRO A 136 7.91 -27.47 7.52
N GLN A 137 7.49 -28.74 7.50
CA GLN A 137 8.38 -29.84 7.12
C GLN A 137 8.81 -29.68 5.65
N PRO A 138 10.12 -29.75 5.35
CA PRO A 138 10.59 -29.68 3.97
C PRO A 138 9.99 -30.79 3.11
N ASN A 139 9.49 -30.43 1.93
CA ASN A 139 8.97 -31.39 0.95
C ASN A 139 10.04 -31.85 -0.06
N GLY A 140 11.25 -31.29 0.00
CA GLY A 140 12.39 -31.64 -0.84
C GLY A 140 12.44 -30.94 -2.21
N HIS A 141 11.52 -30.01 -2.48
CA HIS A 141 11.43 -29.30 -3.76
C HIS A 141 11.79 -27.82 -3.64
N LYS A 142 12.35 -27.24 -4.70
CA LYS A 142 12.92 -25.87 -4.69
C LYS A 142 12.25 -24.93 -5.69
N VAL A 143 11.90 -23.72 -5.25
CA VAL A 143 11.23 -22.70 -6.09
C VAL A 143 11.90 -21.33 -5.97
N ALA A 144 12.14 -20.69 -7.13
CA ALA A 144 12.62 -19.31 -7.18
C ALA A 144 11.47 -18.34 -7.40
N VAL A 145 11.53 -17.18 -6.74
CA VAL A 145 10.56 -16.09 -6.88
C VAL A 145 11.32 -14.84 -7.33
N VAL A 146 10.99 -14.28 -8.48
CA VAL A 146 11.62 -13.08 -9.02
C VAL A 146 10.77 -11.85 -8.71
N GLY A 147 11.26 -10.99 -7.81
CA GLY A 147 10.62 -9.77 -7.33
C GLY A 147 9.99 -9.96 -5.94
N ALA A 148 10.35 -9.09 -5.00
CA ALA A 148 9.85 -9.09 -3.62
C ALA A 148 8.71 -8.07 -3.40
N GLY A 149 7.87 -7.85 -4.41
CA GLY A 149 6.62 -7.11 -4.25
C GLY A 149 5.52 -7.94 -3.59
N PRO A 150 4.30 -7.38 -3.39
CA PRO A 150 3.19 -8.10 -2.75
C PRO A 150 2.91 -9.48 -3.34
N SER A 151 2.97 -9.59 -4.68
CA SER A 151 2.74 -10.86 -5.37
C SER A 151 3.82 -11.91 -5.07
N GLY A 152 5.09 -11.51 -5.08
CA GLY A 152 6.21 -12.42 -4.82
C GLY A 152 6.27 -12.83 -3.34
N LEU A 153 6.08 -11.88 -2.43
CA LEU A 153 6.03 -12.16 -0.99
C LEU A 153 4.87 -13.11 -0.63
N THR A 154 3.69 -12.92 -1.23
CA THR A 154 2.54 -13.81 -1.04
C THR A 154 2.86 -15.21 -1.58
N ALA A 155 3.34 -15.31 -2.83
CA ALA A 155 3.69 -16.60 -3.43
C ALA A 155 4.76 -17.32 -2.60
N ALA A 156 5.78 -16.61 -2.12
CA ALA A 156 6.84 -17.17 -1.30
C ALA A 156 6.32 -17.69 0.04
N GLY A 157 5.45 -16.94 0.72
CA GLY A 157 4.84 -17.36 1.98
C GLY A 157 3.98 -18.61 1.82
N ASP A 158 3.16 -18.68 0.78
CA ASP A 158 2.29 -19.83 0.54
C ASP A 158 3.08 -21.08 0.13
N LEU A 159 4.10 -20.93 -0.72
CA LEU A 159 5.01 -22.02 -1.07
C LEU A 159 5.81 -22.51 0.14
N ALA A 160 6.31 -21.59 0.97
CA ALA A 160 7.01 -21.96 2.19
C ALA A 160 6.10 -22.78 3.11
N LYS A 161 4.85 -22.35 3.36
CA LYS A 161 3.85 -23.11 4.16
C LYS A 161 3.61 -24.54 3.64
N LEU A 162 3.78 -24.77 2.34
CA LEU A 162 3.67 -26.09 1.70
C LEU A 162 4.96 -26.93 1.76
N GLY A 163 6.01 -26.42 2.42
CA GLY A 163 7.28 -27.11 2.65
C GLY A 163 8.34 -26.93 1.55
N TYR A 164 8.10 -26.07 0.56
CA TYR A 164 9.09 -25.80 -0.49
C TYR A 164 10.27 -24.99 0.06
N GLU A 165 11.47 -25.26 -0.45
CA GLU A 165 12.61 -24.36 -0.26
C GLU A 165 12.47 -23.17 -1.23
N VAL A 166 12.21 -21.99 -0.69
CA VAL A 166 11.91 -20.79 -1.48
C VAL A 166 13.01 -19.76 -1.37
N THR A 167 13.50 -19.29 -2.51
CA THR A 167 14.39 -18.12 -2.60
C THR A 167 13.73 -17.01 -3.39
N VAL A 168 13.63 -15.81 -2.80
CA VAL A 168 13.14 -14.60 -3.45
C VAL A 168 14.34 -13.77 -3.90
N TYR A 169 14.39 -13.42 -5.19
CA TYR A 169 15.39 -12.54 -5.78
C TYR A 169 14.80 -11.15 -6.03
N GLU A 170 15.35 -10.14 -5.38
CA GLU A 170 14.92 -8.75 -5.48
C GLU A 170 16.00 -7.87 -6.09
N ALA A 171 15.62 -7.02 -7.04
CA ALA A 171 16.55 -6.15 -7.76
C ALA A 171 17.09 -5.00 -6.88
N LEU A 172 16.27 -4.50 -5.96
CA LEU A 172 16.64 -3.43 -5.04
C LEU A 172 17.32 -3.96 -3.77
N HIS A 173 17.97 -3.06 -3.03
CA HIS A 173 18.60 -3.34 -1.73
C HIS A 173 17.60 -3.57 -0.59
N LEU A 174 16.29 -3.39 -0.83
CA LEU A 174 15.21 -3.67 0.12
C LEU A 174 14.06 -4.41 -0.57
N ALA A 175 13.54 -5.44 0.11
CA ALA A 175 12.34 -6.17 -0.28
C ALA A 175 11.06 -5.37 0.04
N GLY A 176 9.98 -5.64 -0.69
CA GLY A 176 8.65 -5.02 -0.51
C GLY A 176 8.10 -4.34 -1.78
N GLY A 177 8.94 -4.12 -2.79
CA GLY A 177 8.54 -3.49 -4.05
C GLY A 177 7.84 -2.14 -3.83
N VAL A 178 6.69 -1.92 -4.47
CA VAL A 178 5.92 -0.67 -4.37
C VAL A 178 5.54 -0.31 -2.93
N LEU A 179 5.46 -1.29 -2.02
CA LEU A 179 5.17 -1.04 -0.61
C LEU A 179 6.30 -0.26 0.08
N VAL A 180 7.53 -0.33 -0.44
CA VAL A 180 8.70 0.36 0.11
C VAL A 180 9.07 1.59 -0.69
N TYR A 181 9.22 1.48 -2.02
CA TYR A 181 9.68 2.61 -2.84
C TYR A 181 8.55 3.52 -3.35
N GLY A 182 7.31 3.01 -3.43
CA GLY A 182 6.19 3.70 -4.08
C GLY A 182 5.26 4.41 -3.10
N ILE A 183 4.56 3.65 -2.28
CA ILE A 183 3.58 4.19 -1.32
C ILE A 183 4.32 4.92 -0.21
N PRO A 184 4.01 6.17 0.14
CA PRO A 184 4.72 6.89 1.19
C PRO A 184 4.45 6.38 2.61
N GLU A 185 5.36 6.72 3.54
CA GLU A 185 5.31 6.32 4.95
C GLU A 185 4.06 6.87 5.67
N PHE A 186 3.57 8.03 5.26
CA PHE A 186 2.36 8.64 5.81
C PHE A 186 1.05 7.92 5.45
N ARG A 187 1.11 6.91 4.55
CA ARG A 187 0.00 6.00 4.20
C ARG A 187 0.28 4.56 4.59
N LEU A 188 1.53 4.11 4.41
CA LEU A 188 1.96 2.76 4.71
C LEU A 188 3.31 2.80 5.44
N PRO A 189 3.29 2.73 6.78
CA PRO A 189 4.50 2.67 7.60
C PRO A 189 5.42 1.53 7.19
N LYS A 190 6.71 1.83 7.03
CA LYS A 190 7.69 0.84 6.54
C LYS A 190 7.97 -0.27 7.54
N ALA A 191 7.80 0.01 8.83
CA ALA A 191 7.90 -0.99 9.89
C ALA A 191 6.90 -2.14 9.69
N ILE A 192 5.72 -1.88 9.13
CA ILE A 192 4.71 -2.91 8.86
C ILE A 192 5.20 -3.85 7.76
N VAL A 193 5.69 -3.28 6.66
CA VAL A 193 6.23 -4.08 5.54
C VAL A 193 7.44 -4.89 5.99
N GLN A 194 8.32 -4.29 6.80
CA GLN A 194 9.49 -4.98 7.34
C GLN A 194 9.08 -6.15 8.24
N HIS A 195 8.08 -5.97 9.10
CA HIS A 195 7.57 -7.04 9.95
C HIS A 195 7.09 -8.25 9.13
N GLU A 196 6.30 -8.02 8.07
CA GLU A 196 5.85 -9.10 7.17
C GLU A 196 7.03 -9.83 6.50
N ILE A 197 8.05 -9.08 6.06
CA ILE A 197 9.26 -9.66 5.46
C ILE A 197 10.04 -10.51 6.48
N GLU A 198 10.17 -10.03 7.72
CA GLU A 198 10.84 -10.79 8.78
C GLU A 198 10.04 -12.05 9.16
N SER A 199 8.71 -12.00 9.17
CA SER A 199 7.85 -13.17 9.38
C SER A 199 8.06 -14.23 8.27
N LEU A 200 8.21 -13.82 7.02
CA LEU A 200 8.56 -14.74 5.92
C LEU A 200 9.94 -15.37 6.09
N LYS A 201 10.95 -14.59 6.53
CA LYS A 201 12.28 -15.14 6.84
C LYS A 201 12.23 -16.14 8.00
N LYS A 202 11.42 -15.89 9.04
CA LYS A 202 11.20 -16.84 10.16
C LYS A 202 10.61 -18.16 9.65
N LEU A 203 9.66 -18.08 8.70
CA LEU A 203 9.05 -19.23 8.02
C LEU A 203 10.05 -20.04 7.17
N GLY A 204 11.22 -19.48 6.87
CA GLY A 204 12.30 -20.15 6.12
C GLY A 204 12.46 -19.67 4.68
N VAL A 205 11.79 -18.59 4.27
CA VAL A 205 12.01 -17.96 2.96
C VAL A 205 13.37 -17.26 2.96
N ASP A 206 14.22 -17.59 2.00
CA ASP A 206 15.46 -16.86 1.74
C ASP A 206 15.18 -15.67 0.81
N ILE A 207 15.74 -14.50 1.12
CA ILE A 207 15.52 -13.27 0.34
C ILE A 207 16.88 -12.66 -0.01
N GLN A 208 17.19 -12.71 -1.30
CA GLN A 208 18.42 -12.19 -1.88
C GLN A 208 18.14 -10.85 -2.57
N THR A 209 18.59 -9.76 -1.96
CA THR A 209 18.50 -8.39 -2.52
C THR A 209 19.67 -8.11 -3.46
N ASP A 210 19.57 -7.00 -4.20
CA ASP A 210 20.59 -6.59 -5.18
C ASP A 210 20.81 -7.60 -6.33
N MET A 211 19.79 -8.43 -6.60
CA MET A 211 19.78 -9.50 -7.59
C MET A 211 18.89 -9.15 -8.77
N VAL A 212 19.46 -8.49 -9.77
CA VAL A 212 18.75 -8.17 -11.02
C VAL A 212 18.72 -9.41 -11.93
N ILE A 213 17.63 -10.17 -11.88
CA ILE A 213 17.41 -11.30 -12.80
C ILE A 213 17.30 -10.79 -14.25
N GLY A 214 18.01 -11.46 -15.16
CA GLY A 214 18.32 -11.02 -16.53
C GLY A 214 19.66 -10.27 -16.66
N LYS A 215 20.37 -10.00 -15.55
CA LYS A 215 21.70 -9.38 -15.52
C LYS A 215 22.70 -10.12 -14.63
N VAL A 216 22.32 -10.38 -13.38
CA VAL A 216 23.15 -11.09 -12.40
C VAL A 216 23.03 -12.60 -12.59
N LEU A 217 21.80 -13.08 -12.75
CA LEU A 217 21.45 -14.45 -13.13
C LEU A 217 20.32 -14.40 -14.16
N THR A 218 20.27 -15.37 -15.04
CA THR A 218 19.17 -15.61 -15.98
C THR A 218 18.19 -16.63 -15.42
N ILE A 219 17.00 -16.73 -16.03
CA ILE A 219 16.03 -17.76 -15.63
C ILE A 219 16.58 -19.17 -15.89
N ASP A 220 17.33 -19.36 -16.97
CA ASP A 220 17.94 -20.65 -17.31
C ASP A 220 18.98 -21.05 -16.24
N GLU A 221 19.82 -20.12 -15.79
CA GLU A 221 20.76 -20.36 -14.69
C GLU A 221 20.05 -20.71 -13.37
N LEU A 222 18.87 -20.15 -13.10
CA LEU A 222 18.07 -20.58 -11.94
C LEU A 222 17.65 -22.06 -12.08
N PHE A 223 17.20 -22.50 -13.25
CA PHE A 223 16.90 -23.93 -13.46
C PHE A 223 18.16 -24.81 -13.31
N GLU A 224 19.32 -24.36 -13.81
CA GLU A 224 20.60 -25.06 -13.64
C GLU A 224 21.04 -25.15 -12.17
N MET A 225 20.67 -24.17 -11.34
CA MET A 225 20.87 -24.17 -9.88
C MET A 225 19.91 -25.10 -9.12
N GLY A 226 19.07 -25.87 -9.83
CA GLY A 226 18.18 -26.87 -9.26
C GLY A 226 16.82 -26.34 -8.81
N TYR A 227 16.43 -25.13 -9.20
CA TYR A 227 15.05 -24.68 -9.03
C TYR A 227 14.13 -25.42 -10.01
N GLU A 228 13.01 -25.95 -9.54
CA GLU A 228 12.06 -26.72 -10.37
C GLU A 228 10.95 -25.83 -10.97
N ALA A 229 10.75 -24.65 -10.37
CA ALA A 229 9.82 -23.64 -10.84
C ALA A 229 10.36 -22.23 -10.56
N VAL A 230 9.95 -21.29 -11.41
CA VAL A 230 10.26 -19.86 -11.27
C VAL A 230 8.97 -19.06 -11.36
N PHE A 231 8.63 -18.33 -10.31
CA PHE A 231 7.53 -17.36 -10.30
C PHE A 231 8.07 -15.97 -10.64
N VAL A 232 7.52 -15.31 -11.66
CA VAL A 232 7.95 -13.95 -12.05
C VAL A 232 6.92 -12.92 -11.63
N GLY A 233 7.26 -12.15 -10.58
CA GLY A 233 6.45 -11.11 -9.96
C GLY A 233 7.09 -9.72 -10.03
N SER A 234 7.78 -9.39 -11.13
CA SER A 234 8.57 -8.15 -11.27
C SER A 234 7.75 -6.85 -11.35
N GLY A 235 6.42 -6.95 -11.46
CA GLY A 235 5.53 -5.80 -11.54
C GLY A 235 5.70 -4.95 -12.82
N ALA A 236 5.20 -3.71 -12.77
CA ALA A 236 5.21 -2.76 -13.88
C ALA A 236 5.91 -1.45 -13.47
N GLY A 237 7.23 -1.54 -13.22
CA GLY A 237 8.03 -0.44 -12.67
C GLY A 237 8.57 0.60 -13.67
N LEU A 238 8.38 0.40 -14.98
CA LEU A 238 8.88 1.34 -16.00
C LEU A 238 7.97 2.57 -16.11
N PRO A 239 8.50 3.80 -15.96
CA PRO A 239 7.72 5.02 -16.09
C PRO A 239 7.31 5.27 -17.55
N ARG A 240 6.21 6.01 -17.73
CA ARG A 240 5.79 6.53 -19.04
C ARG A 240 5.84 8.05 -19.02
N PHE A 241 6.58 8.61 -19.97
CA PHE A 241 6.62 10.06 -20.23
C PHE A 241 5.55 10.45 -21.25
N MET A 242 5.11 11.72 -21.23
CA MET A 242 4.07 12.24 -22.12
C MET A 242 4.59 12.52 -23.54
N ASN A 243 5.92 12.65 -23.70
CA ASN A 243 6.61 13.06 -24.92
C ASN A 243 6.22 14.48 -25.36
N ILE A 244 6.23 15.42 -24.41
CA ILE A 244 6.01 16.85 -24.68
C ILE A 244 7.34 17.62 -24.66
N PRO A 245 7.45 18.77 -25.36
CA PRO A 245 8.63 19.61 -25.29
C PRO A 245 8.96 19.99 -23.84
N GLY A 246 10.25 19.95 -23.48
CA GLY A 246 10.75 20.34 -22.16
C GLY A 246 10.73 19.24 -21.08
N GLU A 247 10.34 18.00 -21.38
CA GLU A 247 10.39 16.88 -20.40
C GLU A 247 11.78 16.51 -19.89
N SER A 248 12.84 16.99 -20.53
CA SER A 248 14.23 16.77 -20.11
C SER A 248 14.83 17.96 -19.34
N LEU A 249 14.05 19.00 -19.05
CA LEU A 249 14.51 20.16 -18.26
C LEU A 249 14.78 19.76 -16.80
N ASN A 250 15.66 20.52 -16.13
CA ASN A 250 15.92 20.30 -14.72
C ASN A 250 14.63 20.51 -13.89
N GLY A 251 14.46 19.66 -12.87
CA GLY A 251 13.27 19.68 -12.02
C GLY A 251 12.06 18.92 -12.56
N VAL A 252 12.16 18.35 -13.77
CA VAL A 252 11.18 17.36 -14.24
C VAL A 252 11.56 15.97 -13.71
N TYR A 253 10.64 15.35 -12.98
CA TYR A 253 10.81 14.00 -12.45
C TYR A 253 9.75 13.06 -13.02
N SER A 254 10.14 11.80 -13.24
CA SER A 254 9.14 10.74 -13.19
C SER A 254 8.65 10.55 -11.75
N ALA A 255 7.37 10.24 -11.56
CA ALA A 255 6.86 9.96 -10.21
C ALA A 255 7.61 8.79 -9.55
N ASN A 256 8.03 7.79 -10.34
CA ASN A 256 8.84 6.67 -9.87
C ASN A 256 10.16 7.15 -9.28
N GLU A 257 10.88 8.04 -9.97
CA GLU A 257 12.14 8.59 -9.45
C GLU A 257 11.89 9.42 -8.18
N PHE A 258 10.94 10.36 -8.23
CA PHE A 258 10.66 11.25 -7.10
C PHE A 258 10.27 10.47 -5.85
N LEU A 259 9.33 9.53 -5.98
CA LEU A 259 8.90 8.69 -4.87
C LEU A 259 9.99 7.71 -4.42
N THR A 260 10.83 7.19 -5.31
CA THR A 260 11.96 6.34 -4.91
C THR A 260 12.98 7.13 -4.07
N ARG A 261 13.33 8.35 -4.50
CA ARG A 261 14.21 9.24 -3.71
C ARG A 261 13.63 9.52 -2.33
N ILE A 262 12.34 9.84 -2.26
CA ILE A 262 11.66 10.16 -0.99
C ILE A 262 11.52 8.92 -0.10
N ASN A 263 10.97 7.83 -0.62
CA ASN A 263 10.50 6.71 0.19
C ASN A 263 11.58 5.66 0.45
N LEU A 264 12.31 5.26 -0.60
CA LEU A 264 13.36 4.24 -0.50
C LEU A 264 14.64 4.87 0.04
N MET A 265 15.07 5.99 -0.57
CA MET A 265 16.33 6.65 -0.21
C MET A 265 16.20 7.65 0.94
N LYS A 266 14.98 7.84 1.45
CA LYS A 266 14.70 8.71 2.60
C LYS A 266 15.18 10.16 2.41
N ALA A 267 15.12 10.69 1.19
CA ALA A 267 15.62 12.03 0.84
C ALA A 267 14.96 13.18 1.63
N PHE A 268 13.83 12.92 2.31
CA PHE A 268 13.20 13.88 3.23
C PHE A 268 13.95 14.05 4.55
N ARG A 269 14.88 13.14 4.90
CA ARG A 269 15.67 13.24 6.12
C ARG A 269 16.86 14.17 5.93
N PRO A 270 17.18 15.05 6.90
CA PRO A 270 18.32 15.97 6.81
C PRO A 270 19.68 15.31 6.58
N ASN A 271 19.82 14.03 6.96
CA ASN A 271 21.06 13.26 6.86
C ASN A 271 21.07 12.28 5.67
N SER A 272 20.08 12.31 4.77
CA SER A 272 20.13 11.47 3.57
C SER A 272 21.20 11.97 2.60
N SER A 273 21.98 11.03 2.06
CA SER A 273 22.95 11.30 0.99
C SER A 273 22.29 11.48 -0.38
N THR A 274 21.00 11.13 -0.51
CA THR A 274 20.27 11.24 -1.78
C THR A 274 19.60 12.61 -1.87
N PRO A 275 20.01 13.47 -2.83
CA PRO A 275 19.39 14.76 -2.98
C PRO A 275 17.99 14.64 -3.61
N VAL A 276 17.14 15.60 -3.28
CA VAL A 276 15.88 15.89 -3.96
C VAL A 276 15.74 17.41 -4.06
N GLN A 277 15.22 17.91 -5.17
CA GLN A 277 15.09 19.34 -5.39
C GLN A 277 13.99 19.93 -4.48
N HIS A 278 14.34 21.00 -3.75
CA HIS A 278 13.37 21.81 -3.02
C HIS A 278 12.80 22.89 -3.93
N ALA A 279 11.53 22.75 -4.30
CA ALA A 279 10.82 23.67 -5.17
C ALA A 279 9.76 24.46 -4.39
N LYS A 280 9.61 25.76 -4.70
CA LYS A 280 8.54 26.59 -4.12
C LYS A 280 7.16 26.22 -4.65
N ALA A 281 7.08 25.85 -5.93
CA ALA A 281 5.86 25.43 -6.60
C ALA A 281 6.11 24.13 -7.37
N VAL A 282 5.19 23.16 -7.24
CA VAL A 282 5.29 21.85 -7.89
C VAL A 282 4.00 21.54 -8.65
N ALA A 283 4.12 21.09 -9.90
CA ALA A 283 3.01 20.55 -10.67
C ALA A 283 3.18 19.03 -10.81
N VAL A 284 2.16 18.27 -10.40
CA VAL A 284 2.11 16.82 -10.52
C VAL A 284 1.05 16.46 -11.56
N VAL A 285 1.48 15.81 -12.64
CA VAL A 285 0.60 15.48 -13.76
C VAL A 285 0.03 14.07 -13.59
N GLY A 286 -1.29 13.97 -13.41
CA GLY A 286 -1.99 12.71 -13.17
C GLY A 286 -3.09 12.84 -12.12
N GLY A 287 -3.89 11.79 -11.96
CA GLY A 287 -5.02 11.77 -11.00
C GLY A 287 -5.14 10.50 -10.17
N GLY A 288 -4.19 9.57 -10.29
CA GLY A 288 -4.18 8.33 -9.51
C GLY A 288 -3.44 8.47 -8.18
N ASN A 289 -3.38 7.37 -7.42
CA ASN A 289 -2.69 7.32 -6.13
C ASN A 289 -1.24 7.80 -6.22
N VAL A 290 -0.52 7.43 -7.30
CA VAL A 290 0.86 7.90 -7.54
C VAL A 290 0.94 9.43 -7.61
N ALA A 291 -0.05 10.10 -8.21
CA ALA A 291 -0.09 11.56 -8.27
C ALA A 291 -0.41 12.17 -6.91
N MET A 292 -1.35 11.59 -6.16
CA MET A 292 -1.65 12.04 -4.78
C MET A 292 -0.42 11.89 -3.87
N ASP A 293 0.25 10.75 -3.94
CA ASP A 293 1.45 10.45 -3.16
C ASP A 293 2.56 11.44 -3.49
N ALA A 294 2.86 11.65 -4.77
CA ALA A 294 3.88 12.61 -5.20
C ALA A 294 3.56 14.04 -4.76
N ALA A 295 2.30 14.48 -4.89
CA ALA A 295 1.88 15.82 -4.48
C ALA A 295 1.98 16.02 -2.97
N ARG A 296 1.54 15.04 -2.18
CA ARG A 296 1.59 15.08 -0.71
C ARG A 296 3.01 14.96 -0.17
N CYS A 297 3.89 14.21 -0.84
CA CYS A 297 5.32 14.23 -0.60
C CYS A 297 5.91 15.61 -0.91
N ALA A 298 5.62 16.20 -2.07
CA ALA A 298 6.11 17.53 -2.43
C ALA A 298 5.71 18.61 -1.43
N LYS A 299 4.46 18.56 -0.93
CA LYS A 299 3.98 19.47 0.12
C LYS A 299 4.81 19.34 1.41
N ARG A 300 5.09 18.09 1.84
CA ARG A 300 5.92 17.79 3.01
C ARG A 300 7.40 18.15 2.86
N MET A 301 7.88 18.20 1.62
CA MET A 301 9.23 18.68 1.29
C MET A 301 9.36 20.21 1.30
N GLY A 302 8.31 20.92 1.70
CA GLY A 302 8.33 22.37 1.88
C GLY A 302 7.82 23.18 0.69
N ALA A 303 7.19 22.54 -0.31
CA ALA A 303 6.59 23.29 -1.41
C ALA A 303 5.42 24.17 -0.92
N GLU A 304 5.50 25.46 -1.18
CA GLU A 304 4.46 26.42 -0.81
C GLU A 304 3.16 26.12 -1.57
N LYS A 305 3.28 25.84 -2.88
CA LYS A 305 2.16 25.52 -3.77
C LYS A 305 2.38 24.18 -4.45
N VAL A 306 1.39 23.29 -4.35
CA VAL A 306 1.41 22.01 -5.07
C VAL A 306 0.13 21.90 -5.88
N TYR A 307 0.27 21.54 -7.15
CA TYR A 307 -0.83 21.41 -8.09
C TYR A 307 -0.95 19.97 -8.57
N ILE A 308 -2.18 19.44 -8.54
CA ILE A 308 -2.55 18.25 -9.31
C ILE A 308 -3.07 18.74 -10.66
N VAL A 309 -2.42 18.35 -11.75
CA VAL A 309 -2.85 18.65 -13.13
C VAL A 309 -3.47 17.38 -13.71
N TYR A 310 -4.78 17.40 -13.93
CA TYR A 310 -5.52 16.23 -14.38
C TYR A 310 -6.42 16.53 -15.58
N ARG A 311 -6.33 15.67 -16.59
CA ARG A 311 -7.03 15.86 -17.88
C ARG A 311 -8.55 15.64 -17.82
N ARG A 312 -9.09 15.13 -16.72
CA ARG A 312 -10.53 14.90 -16.51
C ARG A 312 -11.02 15.69 -15.30
N GLY A 313 -12.28 15.55 -14.92
CA GLY A 313 -12.88 16.16 -13.73
C GLY A 313 -12.49 15.45 -12.43
N MET A 314 -12.98 15.99 -11.31
CA MET A 314 -12.77 15.43 -9.97
C MET A 314 -13.46 14.07 -9.82
N GLU A 315 -14.63 13.89 -10.43
CA GLU A 315 -15.42 12.64 -10.34
C GLU A 315 -14.72 11.46 -11.03
N GLU A 316 -13.87 11.72 -12.03
CA GLU A 316 -13.11 10.69 -12.73
C GLU A 316 -11.71 10.44 -12.15
N LEU A 317 -11.39 10.96 -10.96
CA LEU A 317 -10.12 10.65 -10.29
C LEU A 317 -10.06 9.15 -9.93
N PRO A 318 -9.05 8.40 -10.41
CA PRO A 318 -8.88 7.00 -10.03
C PRO A 318 -8.16 6.82 -8.68
N ALA A 319 -7.74 7.92 -8.03
CA ALA A 319 -7.17 7.87 -6.68
C ALA A 319 -8.22 7.46 -5.64
N ARG A 320 -7.74 6.87 -4.55
CA ARG A 320 -8.56 6.50 -3.41
C ARG A 320 -9.16 7.75 -2.78
N LYS A 321 -10.47 7.75 -2.52
CA LYS A 321 -11.22 8.95 -2.08
C LYS A 321 -10.63 9.58 -0.81
N GLU A 322 -10.30 8.75 0.18
CA GLU A 322 -9.69 9.21 1.44
C GLU A 322 -8.35 9.94 1.19
N GLU A 323 -7.59 9.58 0.15
CA GLU A 323 -6.33 10.28 -0.19
C GLU A 323 -6.56 11.60 -0.93
N VAL A 324 -7.64 11.70 -1.71
CA VAL A 324 -8.07 12.96 -2.35
C VAL A 324 -8.53 13.94 -1.28
N GLU A 325 -9.38 13.50 -0.34
CA GLU A 325 -9.83 14.29 0.81
C GLU A 325 -8.63 14.77 1.64
N HIS A 326 -7.69 13.88 1.96
CA HIS A 326 -6.47 14.26 2.67
C HIS A 326 -5.60 15.26 1.88
N ALA A 327 -5.54 15.16 0.55
CA ALA A 327 -4.78 16.09 -0.28
C ALA A 327 -5.43 17.49 -0.29
N GLU A 328 -6.76 17.57 -0.33
CA GLU A 328 -7.51 18.83 -0.24
C GLU A 328 -7.31 19.51 1.13
N GLU A 329 -7.41 18.74 2.22
CA GLU A 329 -7.13 19.21 3.59
C GLU A 329 -5.69 19.73 3.75
N GLU A 330 -4.73 19.12 3.04
CA GLU A 330 -3.32 19.53 3.00
C GLU A 330 -3.06 20.71 2.03
N GLN A 331 -4.12 21.32 1.49
CA GLN A 331 -4.11 22.47 0.60
C GLN A 331 -3.40 22.22 -0.76
N ILE A 332 -3.50 21.00 -1.28
CA ILE A 332 -3.08 20.69 -2.66
C ILE A 332 -4.15 21.21 -3.62
N ILE A 333 -3.71 21.92 -4.67
CA ILE A 333 -4.60 22.62 -5.60
C ILE A 333 -4.90 21.73 -6.80
N PHE A 334 -6.17 21.41 -7.02
CA PHE A 334 -6.59 20.63 -8.18
C PHE A 334 -6.84 21.53 -9.41
N ARG A 335 -6.15 21.21 -10.50
CA ARG A 335 -6.33 21.76 -11.85
C ARG A 335 -6.84 20.65 -12.76
N THR A 336 -8.15 20.42 -12.68
CA THR A 336 -8.87 19.45 -13.52
C THR A 336 -9.17 20.01 -14.90
N LEU A 337 -9.55 19.12 -15.83
CA LEU A 337 -9.77 19.46 -17.25
C LEU A 337 -8.57 20.17 -17.89
N CYS A 338 -7.36 19.86 -17.40
CA CYS A 338 -6.10 20.45 -17.82
C CYS A 338 -5.13 19.36 -18.26
N ASN A 339 -4.44 19.58 -19.38
CA ASN A 339 -3.41 18.68 -19.87
C ASN A 339 -2.20 19.50 -20.35
N PRO A 340 -0.98 19.26 -19.84
CA PRO A 340 0.19 20.02 -20.27
C PRO A 340 0.53 19.71 -21.73
N VAL A 341 1.05 20.71 -22.44
CA VAL A 341 1.45 20.62 -23.86
C VAL A 341 2.93 20.90 -24.08
N GLU A 342 3.56 21.64 -23.16
CA GLU A 342 4.99 21.94 -23.13
C GLU A 342 5.42 22.31 -21.70
N ILE A 343 6.70 22.17 -21.40
CA ILE A 343 7.36 22.66 -20.20
C ILE A 343 8.35 23.74 -20.64
N LEU A 344 8.23 24.93 -20.07
CA LEU A 344 9.01 26.10 -20.45
C LEU A 344 10.21 26.26 -19.50
N ASP A 345 11.37 26.52 -20.09
CA ASP A 345 12.60 26.88 -19.39
C ASP A 345 12.58 28.36 -18.96
N ASP A 346 13.14 28.67 -17.80
CA ASP A 346 13.38 30.05 -17.36
C ASP A 346 14.69 30.64 -17.90
N GLY A 347 15.43 29.85 -18.68
CA GLY A 347 16.71 30.18 -19.29
C GLY A 347 17.91 29.76 -18.46
N THR A 348 17.70 29.07 -17.33
CA THR A 348 18.77 28.52 -16.49
C THR A 348 18.94 27.01 -16.60
N GLY A 349 18.09 26.34 -17.40
CA GLY A 349 18.17 24.92 -17.73
C GLY A 349 17.61 24.00 -16.66
#